data_AF-A0A653CWW2-F1
#
_entry.id   AF-A0A653CWW2-F1
#
_cell.length_a   1.000
_cell.length_b   1.000
_cell.length_c   1.000
_cell.angle_alpha   90.00
_cell.angle_beta   90.00
_cell.angle_gamma   90.00
#
_symmetry.space_group_name_H-M   'P 1'
#
loop_
_entity.id
_entity.type
_entity.pdbx_description
1 polymer ?
#
loop_
_entity_poly.entity_id
_entity_poly.type
_entity_poly.pdbx_seq_one_letter_code
_entity_poly.pdbx_strand_id
1 'polypeptide(L)'
;EIYIKETLDYKNGNLVGFAENDILSQAKAVQAFLISSVFGSMKEVVSLQPVRNISGDQLHEMLFNLSPDYPTFLMFDTVHLLKNIRNNWLNLKNITKTFIFPDFDNNKLVRKANFVDIRNFYKLDANLLVKAAPKLNYKTVYPSSIE
;
A
#
# COMPACT_ATOMS: atom_id res chain seq x y z
N GLU A 1 9.40 -0.33 -4.16
CA GLU A 1 10.65 -0.06 -3.44
C GLU A 1 11.05 -1.26 -2.59
N ILE A 2 12.31 -1.67 -2.67
CA ILE A 2 12.90 -2.73 -1.85
C ILE A 2 13.94 -2.08 -0.94
N TYR A 3 13.73 -2.11 0.37
CA TYR A 3 14.69 -1.53 1.32
C TYR A 3 15.98 -2.33 1.36
N ILE A 4 17.11 -1.63 1.29
CA ILE A 4 18.44 -2.20 1.36
C ILE A 4 19.22 -1.54 2.50
N LYS A 5 20.31 -2.19 2.91
CA LYS A 5 21.23 -1.61 3.90
C LYS A 5 22.05 -0.50 3.23
N GLU A 6 21.96 0.71 3.78
CA GLU A 6 22.80 1.85 3.37
C GLU A 6 24.28 1.50 3.59
N THR A 7 25.01 1.31 2.49
CA THR A 7 26.41 0.88 2.50
C THR A 7 27.15 1.46 1.30
N LEU A 8 28.45 1.74 1.46
CA LEU A 8 29.36 2.05 0.36
C LEU A 8 30.42 0.96 0.29
N ASP A 9 30.59 0.40 -0.89
CA ASP A 9 31.63 -0.58 -1.16
C ASP A 9 32.61 -0.03 -2.19
N TYR A 10 33.85 -0.52 -2.17
CA TYR A 10 34.81 -0.31 -3.23
C TYR A 10 34.98 -1.62 -4.03
N LYS A 11 34.58 -1.61 -5.31
CA LYS A 11 34.63 -2.79 -6.19
C LYS A 11 35.24 -2.41 -7.53
N ASN A 12 36.23 -3.17 -7.98
CA ASN A 12 36.88 -3.02 -9.29
C ASN A 12 37.34 -1.59 -9.60
N GLY A 13 37.93 -0.89 -8.63
CA GLY A 13 38.41 0.47 -8.83
C GLY A 13 37.38 1.58 -8.58
N ASN A 14 36.09 1.22 -8.36
CA ASN A 14 34.98 2.16 -8.26
C ASN A 14 34.28 2.09 -6.89
N LEU A 15 33.80 3.24 -6.41
CA LEU A 15 32.87 3.28 -5.29
C LEU A 15 31.45 2.98 -5.78
N VAL A 16 30.74 2.11 -5.06
CA VAL A 16 29.36 1.70 -5.38
C VAL A 16 28.48 1.82 -4.13
N GLY A 17 27.17 1.91 -4.33
CA GLY A 17 26.18 2.02 -3.24
C GLY A 17 25.54 3.41 -3.09
N PHE A 18 25.84 4.34 -3.99
CA PHE A 18 25.16 5.64 -4.06
C PHE A 18 23.77 5.54 -4.67
N ALA A 19 22.90 6.47 -4.29
CA ALA A 19 21.59 6.64 -4.90
C ALA A 19 21.70 7.38 -6.25
N GLU A 20 20.94 6.94 -7.25
CA GLU A 20 20.86 7.61 -8.56
C GLU A 20 20.12 8.94 -8.47
N ASN A 21 19.12 9.03 -7.58
CA ASN A 21 18.34 10.25 -7.38
C ASN A 21 18.93 11.23 -6.35
N ASP A 22 20.06 10.87 -5.73
CA ASP A 22 20.83 11.72 -4.81
C ASP A 22 22.30 11.25 -4.76
N ILE A 23 23.11 11.84 -5.64
CA ILE A 23 24.47 11.37 -5.99
C ILE A 23 25.42 11.37 -4.78
N LEU A 24 25.18 12.21 -3.78
CA LEU A 24 26.05 12.31 -2.60
C LEU A 24 25.64 11.38 -1.46
N SER A 25 24.50 10.72 -1.58
CA SER A 25 23.93 9.90 -0.52
C SER A 25 23.97 8.40 -0.86
N GLN A 26 24.07 7.59 0.18
CA GLN A 26 23.90 6.15 0.07
C GLN A 26 22.47 5.81 -0.34
N ALA A 27 22.32 4.77 -1.16
CA ALA A 27 21.02 4.22 -1.48
C ALA A 27 20.43 3.53 -0.25
N LYS A 28 19.18 3.88 0.08
CA LYS A 28 18.39 3.26 1.16
C LYS A 28 17.47 2.18 0.60
N ALA A 29 17.20 2.24 -0.70
CA ALA A 29 16.27 1.37 -1.36
C ALA A 29 16.66 1.14 -2.81
N VAL A 30 16.04 0.14 -3.42
CA VAL A 30 16.04 -0.07 -4.86
C VAL A 30 14.62 0.11 -5.36
N GLN A 31 14.42 1.05 -6.28
CA GLN A 31 13.19 1.21 -7.01
C GLN A 31 13.20 0.25 -8.20
N ALA A 32 12.31 -0.74 -8.13
CA ALA A 32 12.14 -1.73 -9.20
C ALA A 32 10.97 -1.32 -10.10
N PHE A 33 11.22 -1.25 -11.40
CA PHE A 33 10.20 -1.06 -12.43
C PHE A 33 9.95 -2.40 -13.10
N LEU A 34 8.70 -2.85 -13.04
CA LEU A 34 8.24 -4.09 -13.63
C LEU A 34 7.22 -3.79 -14.72
N ILE A 35 7.27 -4.56 -15.79
CA ILE A 35 6.24 -4.56 -16.82
C ILE A 35 5.45 -5.86 -16.71
N SER A 36 4.12 -5.76 -16.80
CA SER A 36 3.22 -6.90 -16.87
C SER A 36 2.28 -6.66 -18.03
N SER A 37 2.13 -7.67 -18.89
CA SER A 37 1.08 -7.66 -19.90
C SER A 37 -0.28 -7.71 -19.21
N VAL A 38 -1.25 -6.96 -19.76
CA VAL A 38 -2.65 -6.99 -19.31
C VAL A 38 -3.37 -8.22 -19.85
N PHE A 39 -3.07 -8.63 -21.08
CA PHE A 39 -3.75 -9.72 -21.79
C PHE A 39 -2.90 -10.99 -21.93
N GLY A 40 -1.59 -10.90 -21.71
CA GLY A 40 -0.65 -12.01 -21.78
C GLY A 40 -0.09 -12.38 -20.40
N SER A 41 0.74 -13.42 -20.38
CA SER A 41 1.41 -13.91 -19.17
C SER A 41 2.76 -13.23 -18.89
N MET A 42 3.24 -12.36 -19.80
CA MET A 42 4.56 -11.74 -19.69
C MET A 42 4.63 -10.82 -18.47
N LYS A 43 5.66 -11.04 -17.65
CA LYS A 43 6.01 -10.26 -16.46
C LYS A 43 7.52 -10.19 -16.35
N GLU A 44 8.09 -9.00 -16.41
CA GLU A 44 9.53 -8.80 -16.44
C GLU A 44 9.96 -7.62 -15.57
N VAL A 45 11.20 -7.67 -15.08
CA VAL A 45 11.85 -6.52 -14.43
C VAL A 45 12.57 -5.73 -15.52
N VAL A 46 12.17 -4.48 -15.69
CA VAL A 46 12.71 -3.59 -16.74
C VAL A 46 13.87 -2.77 -16.21
N SER A 47 13.80 -2.34 -14.95
CA SER A 47 14.84 -1.51 -14.35
C SER A 47 14.90 -1.69 -12.83
N LEU A 48 16.11 -1.59 -12.28
CA LEU A 48 16.41 -1.58 -10.85
C LEU A 48 17.31 -0.39 -10.58
N GLN A 49 16.77 0.63 -9.93
CA GLN A 49 17.47 1.88 -9.68
C GLN A 49 17.72 2.05 -8.18
N PRO A 50 18.97 2.12 -7.72
CA PRO A 50 19.27 2.43 -6.32
C PRO A 50 18.89 3.87 -6.02
N VAL A 51 18.14 4.08 -4.96
CA VAL A 51 17.47 5.34 -4.64
C VAL A 51 17.53 5.65 -3.15
N ARG A 52 17.33 6.92 -2.84
CA ARG A 52 17.01 7.41 -1.48
C ARG A 52 15.54 7.83 -1.45
N ASN A 53 15.20 8.93 -0.77
CA ASN A 53 13.84 9.44 -0.73
C ASN A 53 13.46 9.93 -2.13
N ILE A 54 12.46 9.31 -2.75
CA ILE A 54 11.96 9.70 -4.07
C ILE A 54 10.79 10.67 -3.90
N SER A 55 10.81 11.81 -4.60
CA SER A 55 9.63 12.67 -4.75
C SER A 55 8.70 12.18 -5.87
N GLY A 56 7.44 12.64 -5.86
CA GLY A 56 6.49 12.31 -6.93
C GLY A 56 6.99 12.71 -8.33
N ASP A 57 7.63 13.87 -8.42
CA ASP A 57 8.20 14.38 -9.68
C ASP A 57 9.37 13.52 -10.17
N GLN A 58 10.27 13.11 -9.27
CA GLN A 58 11.38 12.22 -9.60
C GLN A 58 10.87 10.84 -10.07
N LEU A 59 9.84 10.30 -9.40
CA LEU A 59 9.25 9.02 -9.83
C LEU A 59 8.60 9.14 -11.21
N HIS A 60 7.94 10.26 -11.49
CA HIS A 60 7.35 10.53 -12.79
C HIS A 60 8.41 10.61 -13.89
N GLU A 61 9.52 11.32 -13.65
CA GLU A 61 10.63 11.42 -14.59
C GLU A 61 11.28 10.06 -14.86
N MET A 62 11.55 9.27 -13.81
CA MET A 62 12.06 7.90 -13.94
C MET A 62 11.14 7.02 -14.80
N LEU A 63 9.82 7.13 -14.61
CA LEU A 63 8.84 6.37 -15.38
C LEU A 63 8.74 6.85 -16.84
N PHE A 64 8.75 8.16 -17.06
CA PHE A 64 8.74 8.77 -18.39
C PHE A 64 9.95 8.33 -19.23
N ASN A 65 11.13 8.29 -18.62
CA ASN A 65 12.35 7.83 -19.29
C ASN A 65 12.30 6.35 -19.71
N LEU A 66 11.48 5.52 -19.06
CA LEU A 66 11.30 4.11 -19.43
C LEU A 66 10.29 3.90 -20.56
N SER A 67 9.33 4.82 -20.73
CA SER A 67 8.23 4.68 -21.69
C SER A 67 7.70 6.05 -22.16
N PRO A 68 8.50 6.84 -22.90
CA PRO A 68 8.14 8.21 -23.26
C PRO A 68 6.99 8.29 -24.28
N ASP A 69 6.80 7.24 -25.08
CA ASP A 69 5.88 7.24 -26.23
C ASP A 69 4.43 6.86 -25.89
N TYR A 70 4.15 6.43 -24.65
CA TYR A 70 2.85 5.87 -24.27
C TYR A 70 2.17 6.68 -23.17
N PRO A 71 0.84 6.91 -23.27
CA PRO A 71 0.09 7.52 -22.20
C PRO A 71 0.15 6.63 -20.95
N THR A 72 0.59 7.23 -19.85
CA THR A 72 0.71 6.55 -18.56
C THR A 72 -0.47 6.88 -17.66
N PHE A 73 -1.18 5.85 -17.18
CA PHE A 73 -2.27 5.99 -16.24
C PHE A 73 -1.82 5.62 -14.82
N LEU A 74 -2.02 6.51 -13.87
CA LEU A 74 -1.73 6.24 -12.47
C LEU A 74 -2.84 5.38 -11.87
N MET A 75 -2.45 4.22 -11.33
CA MET A 75 -3.34 3.34 -10.58
C MET A 75 -2.81 3.12 -9.17
N PHE A 76 -3.72 2.91 -8.23
CA PHE A 76 -3.39 2.60 -6.85
C PHE A 76 -3.66 1.13 -6.56
N ASP A 77 -2.82 0.52 -5.73
CA ASP A 77 -3.08 -0.83 -5.25
C ASP A 77 -4.32 -0.84 -4.33
N THR A 78 -5.39 -1.46 -4.83
CA THR A 78 -6.67 -1.57 -4.12
C THR A 78 -6.55 -2.30 -2.78
N VAL A 79 -5.65 -3.28 -2.66
CA VAL A 79 -5.45 -4.01 -1.40
C VAL A 79 -4.87 -3.08 -0.35
N HIS A 80 -3.92 -2.23 -0.71
CA HIS A 80 -3.36 -1.23 0.20
C HIS A 80 -4.37 -0.13 0.55
N LEU A 81 -5.21 0.30 -0.40
CA LEU A 81 -6.30 1.24 -0.11
C LEU A 81 -7.27 0.68 0.93
N LEU A 82 -7.71 -0.57 0.78
CA LEU A 82 -8.62 -1.21 1.74
C LEU A 82 -7.96 -1.43 3.11
N LYS A 83 -6.68 -1.81 3.14
CA LYS A 83 -5.91 -1.90 4.40
C LYS A 83 -5.86 -0.54 5.11
N ASN A 84 -5.59 0.54 4.38
CA ASN A 84 -5.55 1.88 4.95
C ASN A 84 -6.92 2.34 5.48
N ILE A 85 -8.00 2.11 4.72
CA ILE A 85 -9.38 2.41 5.18
C ILE A 85 -9.69 1.65 6.46
N ARG A 86 -9.40 0.34 6.50
CA ARG A 86 -9.59 -0.50 7.69
C ARG A 86 -8.81 0.03 8.89
N ASN A 87 -7.52 0.30 8.72
CA ASN A 87 -6.64 0.77 9.79
C ASN A 87 -7.07 2.14 10.32
N ASN A 88 -7.44 3.05 9.43
CA ASN A 88 -7.96 4.36 9.79
C ASN A 88 -9.27 4.23 10.60
N TRP A 89 -10.20 3.39 10.14
CA TRP A 89 -11.45 3.12 10.85
C TRP A 89 -11.20 2.55 12.25
N LEU A 90 -10.29 1.57 12.37
CA LEU A 90 -9.89 0.98 13.65
C LEU A 90 -9.19 1.95 14.59
N ASN A 91 -8.44 2.92 14.06
CA ASN A 91 -7.69 3.90 14.86
C ASN A 91 -8.50 5.14 15.26
N LEU A 92 -9.77 5.23 14.86
CA LEU A 92 -10.65 6.31 15.30
C LEU A 92 -10.74 6.33 16.84
N LYS A 93 -10.60 7.53 17.41
CA LYS A 93 -10.58 7.75 18.87
C LYS A 93 -11.96 7.71 19.50
N ASN A 94 -13.03 7.89 18.73
CA ASN A 94 -14.38 7.86 19.27
C ASN A 94 -14.75 6.43 19.73
N ILE A 95 -15.56 6.34 20.79
CA ILE A 95 -15.93 5.07 21.45
C ILE A 95 -16.49 4.06 20.44
N THR A 96 -17.35 4.54 19.54
CA THR A 96 -18.03 3.72 18.53
C THR A 96 -17.20 3.43 17.28
N LYS A 97 -16.07 4.12 17.09
CA LYS A 97 -15.23 4.08 15.88
C LYS A 97 -16.10 4.26 14.63
N THR A 98 -16.57 5.49 14.42
CA THR A 98 -17.62 5.78 13.43
C THR A 98 -17.00 6.33 12.16
N PHE A 99 -17.05 5.54 11.09
CA PHE A 99 -16.65 5.95 9.76
C PHE A 99 -17.79 6.71 9.08
N ILE A 100 -17.50 7.90 8.56
CA ILE A 100 -18.47 8.78 7.91
C ILE A 100 -18.13 8.82 6.43
N PHE A 101 -19.12 8.60 5.56
CA PHE A 101 -18.93 8.53 4.12
C PHE A 101 -20.16 9.07 3.39
N PRO A 102 -20.01 9.61 2.16
CA PRO A 102 -21.16 10.02 1.36
C PRO A 102 -22.00 8.81 0.99
N ASP A 103 -23.31 9.01 0.86
CA ASP A 103 -24.19 8.01 0.27
C ASP A 103 -23.77 7.74 -1.19
N PHE A 104 -23.86 6.48 -1.62
CA PHE A 104 -23.40 6.07 -2.96
C PHE A 104 -24.33 6.53 -4.08
N ASP A 105 -25.61 6.77 -3.80
CA ASP A 105 -26.61 7.17 -4.78
C ASP A 105 -26.90 8.68 -4.72
N ASN A 106 -26.76 9.29 -3.53
CA ASN A 106 -27.02 10.72 -3.32
C ASN A 106 -25.90 11.41 -2.52
N ASN A 107 -24.99 12.06 -3.23
CA ASN A 107 -23.83 12.77 -2.64
C ASN A 107 -24.18 13.92 -1.66
N LYS A 108 -25.46 14.31 -1.52
CA LYS A 108 -25.91 15.28 -0.50
C LYS A 108 -26.17 14.62 0.85
N LEU A 109 -26.31 13.30 0.88
CA LEU A 109 -26.55 12.52 2.08
C LEU A 109 -25.24 11.93 2.58
N VAL A 110 -25.13 11.85 3.91
CA VAL A 110 -23.99 11.28 4.60
C VAL A 110 -24.45 10.06 5.39
N ARG A 111 -23.71 8.97 5.26
CA ARG A 111 -23.92 7.70 5.98
C ARG A 111 -22.85 7.51 7.05
N LYS A 112 -23.16 6.64 8.01
CA LYS A 112 -22.29 6.32 9.14
C LYS A 112 -22.20 4.81 9.30
N ALA A 113 -21.00 4.30 9.54
CA ALA A 113 -20.76 2.91 9.89
C ALA A 113 -19.96 2.85 11.21
N ASN A 114 -20.50 2.20 12.24
CA ASN A 114 -19.78 2.03 13.51
C ASN A 114 -19.04 0.70 13.52
N PHE A 115 -17.77 0.72 13.93
CA PHE A 115 -17.02 -0.54 14.07
C PHE A 115 -17.54 -1.38 15.24
N VAL A 116 -18.16 -0.74 16.25
CA VAL A 116 -18.78 -1.46 17.37
C VAL A 116 -19.88 -2.41 16.90
N ASP A 117 -20.61 -2.08 15.83
CA ASP A 117 -21.65 -2.94 15.29
C ASP A 117 -21.05 -4.25 14.75
N ILE A 118 -19.87 -4.20 14.12
CA ILE A 118 -19.12 -5.38 13.67
C ILE A 118 -18.67 -6.24 14.86
N ARG A 119 -18.22 -5.61 15.96
CA ARG A 119 -17.82 -6.34 17.18
C ARG A 119 -19.00 -6.99 17.88
N ASN A 120 -20.14 -6.32 17.91
CA ASN A 120 -21.38 -6.87 18.47
C ASN A 120 -21.85 -8.05 17.62
N PHE A 121 -21.83 -7.91 16.30
CA PHE A 121 -22.14 -9.00 15.37
C PHE A 121 -21.20 -10.21 15.57
N TYR A 122 -19.89 -9.99 15.71
CA TYR A 122 -18.93 -11.04 16.04
C TYR A 122 -19.29 -11.79 17.34
N LYS A 123 -19.67 -11.08 18.40
CA LYS A 123 -20.07 -11.69 19.68
C LYS A 123 -21.34 -12.52 19.56
N LEU A 124 -22.30 -12.09 18.75
CA LEU A 124 -23.54 -12.83 18.50
C LEU A 124 -23.27 -14.08 17.66
N ASP A 125 -22.49 -13.94 16.58
CA ASP A 125 -22.15 -15.04 15.67
C ASP A 125 -21.27 -16.12 16.32
N ALA A 126 -20.44 -15.72 17.31
CA ALA A 126 -19.59 -16.66 18.05
C ALA A 126 -20.37 -17.76 18.78
N ASN A 127 -21.62 -17.51 19.15
CA ASN A 127 -22.47 -18.44 19.90
C ASN A 127 -23.34 -19.32 18.99
N LEU A 128 -23.31 -19.13 17.68
CA LEU A 128 -24.11 -19.90 16.73
C LEU A 128 -23.38 -21.19 16.31
N LEU A 129 -24.12 -22.30 16.26
CA LEU A 129 -23.62 -23.57 15.73
C LEU A 129 -23.22 -23.46 14.26
N VAL A 130 -24.02 -22.72 13.49
CA VAL A 130 -23.73 -22.38 12.09
C VAL A 130 -23.47 -20.88 12.02
N LYS A 131 -22.22 -20.51 11.75
CA LYS A 131 -21.79 -19.11 11.67
C LYS A 131 -22.25 -18.47 10.37
N ALA A 132 -22.83 -17.27 10.47
CA ALA A 132 -23.15 -16.44 9.33
C ALA A 132 -21.88 -15.79 8.73
N ALA A 133 -20.86 -15.49 9.56
CA ALA A 133 -19.60 -14.90 9.11
C ALA A 133 -18.39 -15.71 9.61
N PRO A 134 -18.15 -16.91 9.05
CA PRO A 134 -17.08 -17.79 9.52
C PRO A 134 -15.66 -17.20 9.42
N LYS A 135 -15.45 -16.21 8.53
CA LYS A 135 -14.16 -15.50 8.36
C LYS A 135 -13.96 -14.35 9.37
N LEU A 136 -14.99 -13.93 10.09
CA LEU A 136 -14.90 -12.88 11.10
C LEU A 136 -14.39 -13.48 12.41
N ASN A 137 -13.09 -13.32 12.67
CA ASN A 137 -12.45 -13.85 13.86
C ASN A 137 -11.91 -12.74 14.78
N TYR A 138 -11.47 -13.12 15.98
CA TYR A 138 -10.95 -12.20 16.97
C TYR A 138 -9.83 -11.29 16.41
N LYS A 139 -8.88 -11.84 15.64
CA LYS A 139 -7.76 -11.07 15.06
C LYS A 139 -8.25 -10.02 14.05
N THR A 140 -9.36 -10.29 13.36
CA THR A 140 -9.95 -9.34 12.41
C THR A 140 -10.55 -8.13 13.12
N VAL A 141 -11.25 -8.33 14.25
CA VAL A 141 -11.96 -7.27 15.01
C VAL A 141 -11.14 -6.62 16.13
N TYR A 142 -10.06 -7.27 16.57
CA TYR A 142 -9.09 -6.81 17.56
C TYR A 142 -7.66 -7.08 17.06
N PRO A 143 -7.19 -6.35 16.03
CA PRO A 143 -5.84 -6.56 15.50
C PRO A 143 -4.77 -6.07 16.49
N SER A 144 -3.66 -6.80 16.52
CA SER A 144 -2.42 -6.42 17.22
C SER A 144 -1.48 -5.64 16.30
N SER A 145 -0.54 -4.89 16.87
CA SER A 145 0.54 -4.23 16.13
C SER A 145 1.61 -5.19 15.60
N ILE A 146 1.58 -6.44 16.05
CA ILE A 146 2.39 -7.53 15.51
C ILE A 146 1.57 -8.17 14.40
N GLU A 147 1.97 -7.88 13.16
CA GLU A 147 1.59 -8.58 11.93
C GLU A 147 2.88 -8.90 11.17
#